data_AF-A0A7S3HRC1-F1
#
_entry.id   AF-A0A7S3HRC1-F1
#
_cell.length_a   1.000
_cell.length_b   1.000
_cell.length_c   1.000
_cell.angle_alpha   90.00
_cell.angle_beta   90.00
_cell.angle_gamma   90.00
#
_symmetry.space_group_name_H-M   'P 1'
#
loop_
_entity.id
_entity.type
_entity.pdbx_description
1 polymer ?
#
loop_
_entity_poly.entity_id
_entity_poly.type
_entity_poly.pdbx_seq_one_letter_code
_entity_poly.pdbx_strand_id
1 'polypeptide(L)'
;MIVGVNKYSHDTSCCIIDSGTGKVVFSQAKERISNRKHDGGSAGAIVRYGLESVGAKLQDVACVVSNNHHFRVLPFEQRVDFNKALNYIPSEYDDEYNMFPDAEKMELSHHLAHAWSVVGTAPFDQGVALVMDGMGESRKAMVEDLLGLEEKSGDYMHDLKLLKSLGMEETDLFNHLALSPASTYREAETTYLFDRNKGIIKPVFKRWARERSPSELYNHGFENIDSIGAAYSRVSSH
;
A
#
# COMPACT_ATOMS: atom_id res chain seq x y z
N MET A 1 1.50 -19.91 1.77
CA MET A 1 0.93 -18.69 2.39
C MET A 1 1.15 -17.50 1.47
N ILE A 2 0.17 -16.61 1.38
CA ILE A 2 0.31 -15.26 0.82
C ILE A 2 0.32 -14.28 1.99
N VAL A 3 1.30 -13.39 2.03
CA VAL A 3 1.48 -12.44 3.15
C VAL A 3 1.30 -11.01 2.64
N GLY A 4 0.31 -10.29 3.16
CA GLY A 4 0.11 -8.86 2.92
C GLY A 4 0.73 -8.02 4.04
N VAL A 5 1.55 -7.02 3.72
CA VAL A 5 2.19 -6.14 4.71
C VAL A 5 2.08 -4.65 4.36
N ASN A 6 1.66 -3.84 5.34
CA ASN A 6 1.89 -2.40 5.35
C ASN A 6 3.14 -2.15 6.20
N LYS A 7 4.18 -1.53 5.64
CA LYS A 7 5.47 -1.39 6.34
C LYS A 7 6.23 -0.13 5.98
N TYR A 8 7.23 0.21 6.81
CA TYR A 8 8.10 1.39 6.68
C TYR A 8 7.41 2.75 6.85
N SER A 9 6.14 2.77 7.27
CA SER A 9 5.43 3.96 7.75
C SER A 9 4.93 3.69 9.17
N HIS A 10 4.04 4.54 9.67
CA HIS A 10 3.19 4.27 10.82
C HIS A 10 2.26 3.07 10.56
N ASP A 11 1.77 2.49 11.67
CA ASP A 11 0.78 1.41 11.67
C ASP A 11 1.20 0.19 10.83
N THR A 12 2.40 -0.32 11.09
CA THR A 12 2.87 -1.56 10.45
C THR A 12 1.90 -2.70 10.76
N SER A 13 1.48 -3.45 9.74
CA SER A 13 0.48 -4.51 9.89
C SER A 13 0.76 -5.70 8.97
N CYS A 14 0.22 -6.86 9.33
CA CYS A 14 0.36 -8.09 8.56
C CYS A 14 -0.99 -8.80 8.43
N CYS A 15 -1.27 -9.32 7.24
CA CYS A 15 -2.35 -10.24 6.94
C CYS A 15 -1.78 -11.49 6.28
N ILE A 16 -2.15 -12.68 6.74
CA ILE A 16 -1.73 -13.96 6.17
C ILE A 16 -2.94 -14.67 5.62
N ILE A 17 -2.84 -15.09 4.37
CA ILE A 17 -3.87 -15.81 3.64
C ILE A 17 -3.34 -17.21 3.32
N ASP A 18 -4.14 -18.22 3.63
CA ASP A 18 -3.91 -19.58 3.16
C ASP A 18 -4.17 -19.63 1.64
N SER A 19 -3.12 -19.90 0.86
CA SER A 19 -3.17 -19.85 -0.60
C SER A 19 -4.02 -20.97 -1.22
N GLY A 20 -4.26 -22.08 -0.50
CA GLY A 20 -5.08 -23.17 -0.99
C GLY A 20 -6.58 -22.92 -0.81
N THR A 21 -6.96 -22.24 0.27
CA THR A 21 -8.36 -22.00 0.64
C THR A 21 -8.83 -20.57 0.40
N GLY A 22 -7.91 -19.62 0.23
CA GLY A 22 -8.20 -18.18 0.14
C GLY A 22 -8.65 -17.55 1.46
N LYS A 23 -8.55 -18.26 2.59
CA LYS A 23 -9.00 -17.76 3.89
C LYS A 23 -7.92 -16.92 4.56
N VAL A 24 -8.33 -15.81 5.17
CA VAL A 24 -7.50 -15.06 6.11
C VAL A 24 -7.31 -15.90 7.37
N VAL A 25 -6.07 -16.29 7.66
CA VAL A 25 -5.70 -17.09 8.84
C VAL A 25 -5.07 -16.25 9.94
N PHE A 26 -4.57 -15.06 9.60
CA PHE A 26 -4.05 -14.07 10.55
C PHE A 26 -4.23 -12.66 9.98
N SER A 27 -4.60 -11.68 10.81
CA SER A 27 -4.61 -10.26 10.42
C SER A 27 -4.52 -9.37 11.65
N GLN A 28 -3.41 -8.65 11.81
CA GLN A 28 -3.19 -7.76 12.95
C GLN A 28 -2.22 -6.61 12.66
N ALA A 29 -2.39 -5.52 13.42
CA ALA A 29 -1.42 -4.42 13.51
C ALA A 29 -0.31 -4.74 14.53
N LYS A 30 0.92 -4.31 14.23
CA LYS A 30 2.13 -4.52 15.04
C LYS A 30 1.99 -3.95 16.45
N GLU A 31 1.30 -2.82 16.60
CA GLU A 31 1.06 -2.23 17.93
C GLU A 31 0.37 -3.17 18.93
N ARG A 32 -0.44 -4.13 18.44
CA ARG A 32 -1.14 -5.12 19.28
C ARG A 32 -0.22 -6.18 19.86
N ILE A 33 0.95 -6.39 19.25
CA ILE A 33 1.97 -7.32 19.76
C ILE A 33 3.06 -6.58 20.53
N SER A 34 3.39 -5.35 20.15
CA SER A 34 4.49 -4.60 20.76
C SER A 34 4.07 -3.75 21.94
N ASN A 35 2.77 -3.50 22.10
CA ASN A 35 2.20 -2.56 23.06
C ASN A 35 2.76 -1.13 22.91
N ARG A 36 3.22 -0.78 21.70
CA ARG A 36 3.65 0.57 21.34
C ARG A 36 2.64 1.13 20.36
N LYS A 37 1.93 2.18 20.76
CA LYS A 37 0.92 2.82 19.92
C LYS A 37 1.56 3.31 18.61
N HIS A 38 0.94 3.03 17.47
CA HIS A 38 1.43 3.39 16.14
C HIS A 38 2.81 2.79 15.81
N ASP A 39 3.13 1.60 16.33
CA ASP A 39 4.40 0.93 16.05
C ASP A 39 4.57 0.65 14.55
N GLY A 40 5.41 1.48 13.92
CA GLY A 40 5.69 1.47 12.50
C GLY A 40 6.97 0.72 12.12
N GLY A 41 7.49 1.05 10.94
CA GLY A 41 8.78 0.55 10.45
C GLY A 41 8.71 -0.91 9.96
N SER A 42 9.69 -1.72 10.36
CA SER A 42 9.84 -3.12 9.92
C SER A 42 8.65 -4.00 10.34
N ALA A 43 8.22 -4.89 9.43
CA ALA A 43 7.15 -5.86 9.63
C ALA A 43 7.62 -7.20 10.22
N GLY A 44 8.94 -7.41 10.38
CA GLY A 44 9.49 -8.72 10.74
C GLY A 44 8.88 -9.32 12.02
N ALA A 45 8.69 -8.51 13.06
CA ALA A 45 8.11 -8.97 14.33
C ALA A 45 6.66 -9.46 14.19
N ILE A 46 5.81 -8.73 13.46
CA ILE A 46 4.38 -9.10 13.30
C ILE A 46 4.21 -10.27 12.31
N VAL A 47 5.07 -10.36 11.30
CA VAL A 47 5.09 -11.49 10.36
C VAL A 47 5.51 -12.78 11.07
N ARG A 48 6.58 -12.73 11.87
CA ARG A 48 7.04 -13.87 12.68
C ARG A 48 5.94 -14.37 13.61
N TYR A 49 5.35 -13.46 14.39
CA TYR A 49 4.25 -13.78 15.28
C TYR A 49 3.05 -14.39 14.53
N GLY A 50 2.68 -13.82 13.38
CA GLY A 50 1.58 -14.31 12.57
C GLY A 50 1.81 -15.72 12.05
N LEU A 51 2.99 -16.01 11.48
CA LEU A 51 3.35 -17.34 10.98
C LEU A 51 3.38 -18.38 12.10
N GLU A 52 4.00 -18.06 13.24
CA GLU A 52 4.02 -18.94 14.41
C GLU A 52 2.60 -19.25 14.92
N SER A 53 1.70 -18.25 14.94
CA SER A 53 0.32 -18.43 15.41
C SER A 53 -0.52 -19.39 14.57
N VAL A 54 -0.16 -19.58 13.30
CA VAL A 54 -0.83 -20.50 12.37
C VAL A 54 -0.02 -21.76 12.09
N GLY A 55 1.10 -21.97 12.80
CA GLY A 55 1.97 -23.13 12.65
C GLY A 55 2.75 -23.18 11.33
N ALA A 56 2.94 -22.03 10.67
CA ALA A 56 3.70 -21.90 9.43
C ALA A 56 5.11 -21.35 9.68
N LYS A 57 5.99 -21.50 8.68
CA LYS A 57 7.36 -20.97 8.67
C LYS A 57 7.53 -19.98 7.53
N LEU A 58 8.61 -19.20 7.58
CA LEU A 58 8.93 -18.24 6.53
C LEU A 58 9.03 -18.89 5.15
N GLN A 59 9.56 -20.12 5.07
CA GLN A 59 9.68 -20.89 3.82
C GLN A 59 8.33 -21.31 3.23
N ASP A 60 7.24 -21.27 4.00
CA ASP A 60 5.88 -21.55 3.52
C ASP A 60 5.25 -20.31 2.85
N VAL A 61 5.92 -19.15 2.88
CA VAL A 61 5.47 -17.92 2.21
C VAL A 61 5.84 -17.99 0.73
N ALA A 62 4.82 -18.13 -0.12
CA ALA A 62 5.00 -18.19 -1.57
C ALA A 62 5.07 -16.78 -2.20
N CYS A 63 4.27 -15.85 -1.69
CA CYS A 63 4.18 -14.49 -2.20
C CYS A 63 3.98 -13.50 -1.05
N VAL A 64 4.66 -12.35 -1.13
CA VAL A 64 4.44 -11.19 -0.31
C VAL A 64 3.89 -10.04 -1.14
N VAL A 65 2.82 -9.41 -0.67
CA VAL A 65 2.25 -8.19 -1.24
C VAL A 65 2.46 -7.07 -0.25
N SER A 66 3.20 -6.04 -0.65
CA SER A 66 3.57 -4.93 0.23
C SER A 66 2.93 -3.61 -0.21
N ASN A 67 2.72 -2.71 0.73
CA ASN A 67 2.38 -1.33 0.43
C ASN A 67 2.96 -0.36 1.47
N ASN A 68 3.05 0.90 1.05
CA ASN A 68 3.42 2.05 1.87
C ASN A 68 2.83 3.29 1.17
N HIS A 69 2.31 4.26 1.92
CA HIS A 69 1.73 5.47 1.32
C HIS A 69 2.74 6.59 1.09
N HIS A 70 3.92 6.57 1.69
CA HIS A 70 4.96 7.57 1.46
C HIS A 70 5.80 7.28 0.22
N PHE A 71 6.24 6.05 0.02
CA PHE A 71 7.16 5.69 -1.05
C PHE A 71 7.03 4.22 -1.47
N ARG A 72 7.62 3.90 -2.64
CA ARG A 72 7.66 2.56 -3.19
C ARG A 72 8.52 1.59 -2.35
N VAL A 73 7.94 0.47 -1.94
CA VAL A 73 8.56 -0.52 -1.04
C VAL A 73 9.72 -1.25 -1.71
N LEU A 74 9.51 -1.81 -2.91
CA LEU A 74 10.52 -2.66 -3.55
C LEU A 74 11.79 -1.89 -3.96
N PRO A 75 11.71 -0.67 -4.53
CA PRO A 75 12.89 0.17 -4.78
C PRO A 75 13.58 0.67 -3.50
N PHE A 76 12.83 0.81 -2.39
CA PHE A 76 13.42 1.13 -1.09
C PHE A 76 14.26 -0.04 -0.56
N GLU A 77 13.74 -1.26 -0.65
CA GLU A 77 14.41 -2.48 -0.18
C GLU A 77 15.79 -2.73 -0.82
N GLN A 78 15.96 -2.40 -2.10
CA GLN A 78 17.25 -2.52 -2.79
C GLN A 78 18.37 -1.70 -2.14
N ARG A 79 18.01 -0.65 -1.39
CA ARG A 79 18.95 0.27 -0.74
C ARG A 79 19.08 0.02 0.76
N VAL A 80 18.42 -1.02 1.30
CA VAL A 80 18.43 -1.32 2.74
C VAL A 80 19.85 -1.55 3.24
N ASP A 81 20.63 -2.42 2.59
CA ASP A 81 22.01 -2.72 3.01
C ASP A 81 22.88 -1.45 3.04
N PHE A 82 22.79 -0.63 2.00
CA PHE A 82 23.53 0.62 1.91
C PHE A 82 23.10 1.63 2.99
N ASN A 83 21.79 1.85 3.15
CA ASN A 83 21.26 2.77 4.15
C ASN A 83 21.55 2.30 5.58
N LYS A 84 21.56 0.98 5.82
CA LYS A 84 21.93 0.37 7.11
C LYS A 84 23.41 0.59 7.40
N ALA A 85 24.30 0.41 6.41
CA ALA A 85 25.73 0.68 6.58
C ALA A 85 26.01 2.16 6.95
N LEU A 86 25.13 3.07 6.52
CA LEU A 86 25.18 4.49 6.87
C LEU A 86 24.44 4.86 8.17
N ASN A 87 23.81 3.90 8.86
CA ASN A 87 22.93 4.11 10.02
C ASN A 87 21.76 5.08 9.74
N TYR A 88 21.26 5.11 8.51
CA TYR A 88 20.08 5.91 8.13
C TYR A 88 18.75 5.22 8.39
N ILE A 89 18.77 3.89 8.54
CA ILE A 89 17.59 3.08 8.83
C ILE A 89 17.87 2.16 10.02
N PRO A 90 16.83 1.75 10.76
CA PRO A 90 16.96 0.79 11.84
C PRO A 90 17.54 -0.55 11.39
N SER A 91 18.31 -1.18 12.27
CA SER A 91 19.04 -2.43 11.96
C SER A 91 18.14 -3.62 11.70
N GLU A 92 16.86 -3.58 12.07
CA GLU A 92 15.87 -4.64 11.87
C GLU A 92 15.20 -4.60 10.48
N TYR A 93 15.60 -3.67 9.62
CA TYR A 93 15.03 -3.56 8.27
C TYR A 93 15.52 -4.66 7.34
N ASP A 94 16.69 -5.27 7.60
CA ASP A 94 17.20 -6.42 6.84
C ASP A 94 16.79 -7.79 7.44
N ASP A 95 15.91 -7.82 8.44
CA ASP A 95 15.35 -9.06 8.99
C ASP A 95 14.65 -9.89 7.89
N GLU A 96 14.88 -11.20 7.87
CA GLU A 96 14.33 -12.10 6.84
C GLU A 96 12.78 -12.13 6.81
N TYR A 97 12.12 -11.95 7.95
CA TYR A 97 10.65 -11.87 8.05
C TYR A 97 10.13 -10.50 7.60
N ASN A 98 11.02 -9.51 7.44
CA ASN A 98 10.69 -8.23 6.84
C ASN A 98 11.00 -8.21 5.34
N MET A 99 12.10 -8.86 4.93
CA MET A 99 12.63 -8.81 3.57
C MET A 99 12.15 -9.95 2.67
N PHE A 100 11.69 -11.09 3.19
CA PHE A 100 11.19 -12.22 2.39
C PHE A 100 12.09 -12.60 1.19
N PRO A 101 13.36 -13.01 1.42
CA PRO A 101 14.34 -13.21 0.34
C PRO A 101 13.94 -14.29 -0.68
N ASP A 102 13.22 -15.32 -0.25
CA ASP A 102 12.85 -16.48 -1.07
C ASP A 102 11.43 -16.41 -1.66
N ALA A 103 10.62 -15.41 -1.29
CA ALA A 103 9.24 -15.28 -1.75
C ALA A 103 9.14 -14.42 -3.01
N GLU A 104 8.11 -14.69 -3.83
CA GLU A 104 7.70 -13.76 -4.88
C GLU A 104 7.23 -12.44 -4.24
N LYS A 105 7.67 -11.30 -4.79
CA LYS A 105 7.36 -9.99 -4.23
C LYS A 105 6.51 -9.18 -5.18
N MET A 106 5.42 -8.66 -4.66
CA MET A 106 4.55 -7.71 -5.33
C MET A 106 4.30 -6.49 -4.44
N GLU A 107 3.90 -5.41 -5.08
CA GLU A 107 3.56 -4.17 -4.42
C GLU A 107 2.19 -3.68 -4.92
N LEU A 108 1.39 -3.13 -4.00
CA LEU A 108 0.11 -2.48 -4.31
C LEU A 108 0.16 -1.01 -3.94
N SER A 109 -0.43 -0.14 -4.78
CA SER A 109 -0.65 1.26 -4.37
C SER A 109 -1.56 1.31 -3.14
N HIS A 110 -1.37 2.33 -2.30
CA HIS A 110 -2.02 2.37 -1.00
C HIS A 110 -3.55 2.40 -1.07
N HIS A 111 -4.15 3.20 -1.95
CA HIS A 111 -5.61 3.20 -2.13
C HIS A 111 -6.13 1.87 -2.69
N LEU A 112 -5.38 1.22 -3.58
CA LEU A 112 -5.79 -0.07 -4.14
C LEU A 112 -5.73 -1.17 -3.06
N ALA A 113 -4.75 -1.11 -2.15
CA ALA A 113 -4.70 -1.99 -0.98
C ALA A 113 -5.90 -1.77 -0.04
N HIS A 114 -6.28 -0.51 0.24
CA HIS A 114 -7.52 -0.20 0.98
C HIS A 114 -8.74 -0.80 0.30
N ALA A 115 -8.87 -0.65 -1.02
CA ALA A 115 -9.99 -1.19 -1.77
C ALA A 115 -10.06 -2.73 -1.68
N TRP A 116 -8.93 -3.43 -1.84
CA TRP A 116 -8.88 -4.89 -1.72
C TRP A 116 -9.22 -5.39 -0.31
N SER A 117 -8.89 -4.62 0.73
CA SER A 117 -9.29 -4.94 2.12
C SER A 117 -10.81 -5.01 2.28
N VAL A 118 -11.55 -4.18 1.54
CA VAL A 118 -13.02 -4.19 1.50
C VAL A 118 -13.53 -5.31 0.60
N VAL A 119 -12.99 -5.44 -0.61
CA VAL A 119 -13.46 -6.45 -1.59
C VAL A 119 -13.34 -7.88 -1.04
N GLY A 120 -12.26 -8.18 -0.31
CA GLY A 120 -12.04 -9.50 0.28
C GLY A 120 -12.92 -9.82 1.49
N THR A 121 -13.45 -8.81 2.18
CA THR A 121 -14.16 -8.96 3.47
C THR A 121 -15.64 -8.59 3.42
N ALA A 122 -16.10 -7.92 2.35
CA ALA A 122 -17.48 -7.50 2.21
C ALA A 122 -18.47 -8.68 2.28
N PRO A 123 -19.61 -8.54 2.97
CA PRO A 123 -20.64 -9.60 3.05
C PRO A 123 -21.48 -9.71 1.77
N PHE A 124 -21.10 -9.03 0.70
CA PHE A 124 -21.75 -9.00 -0.60
C PHE A 124 -20.70 -9.05 -1.72
N ASP A 125 -21.09 -9.54 -2.89
CA ASP A 125 -20.17 -9.75 -4.01
C ASP A 125 -20.01 -8.54 -4.93
N GLN A 126 -20.98 -7.63 -4.93
CA GLN A 126 -20.98 -6.45 -5.80
C GLN A 126 -21.21 -5.18 -4.98
N GLY A 127 -20.42 -4.15 -5.24
CA GLY A 127 -20.59 -2.89 -4.55
C GLY A 127 -19.61 -1.81 -4.95
N VAL A 128 -19.57 -0.79 -4.11
CA VAL A 128 -18.73 0.39 -4.26
C VAL A 128 -17.80 0.45 -3.05
N ALA A 129 -16.49 0.58 -3.29
CA ALA A 129 -15.50 0.90 -2.27
C ALA A 129 -15.04 2.35 -2.47
N LEU A 130 -15.24 3.20 -1.47
CA LEU A 130 -14.78 4.59 -1.45
C LEU A 130 -13.60 4.70 -0.49
N VAL A 131 -12.44 5.06 -1.02
CA VAL A 131 -11.22 5.31 -0.25
C VAL A 131 -11.05 6.82 -0.11
N MET A 132 -11.00 7.29 1.14
CA MET A 132 -10.77 8.70 1.52
C MET A 132 -9.68 8.74 2.58
N ASP A 133 -8.47 8.32 2.19
CA ASP A 133 -7.35 8.27 3.11
C ASP A 133 -6.68 9.65 3.28
N GLY A 134 -5.90 9.81 4.34
CA GLY A 134 -5.08 11.00 4.58
C GLY A 134 -4.20 11.33 3.38
N MET A 135 -3.59 10.30 2.79
CA MET A 135 -2.75 10.42 1.62
C MET A 135 -2.57 9.04 0.96
N GLY A 136 -2.84 8.93 -0.34
CA GLY A 136 -2.40 7.77 -1.12
C GLY A 136 -1.12 8.07 -1.92
N GLU A 137 -0.86 7.24 -2.92
CA GLU A 137 0.39 7.22 -3.66
C GLU A 137 0.63 8.47 -4.54
N SER A 138 1.89 8.75 -4.86
CA SER A 138 2.23 9.75 -5.88
C SER A 138 1.86 9.30 -7.30
N ARG A 139 1.21 10.18 -8.07
CA ARG A 139 0.97 9.95 -9.50
C ARG A 139 2.29 9.75 -10.26
N LYS A 140 3.35 10.43 -9.81
CA LYS A 140 4.68 10.32 -10.40
C LYS A 140 5.19 8.88 -10.37
N ALA A 141 5.18 8.22 -9.21
CA ALA A 141 5.64 6.83 -9.08
C ALA A 141 4.83 5.87 -9.97
N MET A 142 3.50 6.07 -10.05
CA MET A 142 2.64 5.29 -10.94
C MET A 142 3.00 5.47 -12.43
N VAL A 143 3.34 6.69 -12.85
CA VAL A 143 3.74 6.97 -14.24
C VAL A 143 5.13 6.43 -14.53
N GLU A 144 6.08 6.57 -13.61
CA GLU A 144 7.45 6.06 -13.77
C GLU A 144 7.47 4.53 -13.93
N ASP A 145 6.69 3.80 -13.13
CA ASP A 145 6.52 2.34 -13.27
C ASP A 145 5.82 1.97 -14.60
N LEU A 146 4.79 2.70 -15.03
CA LEU A 146 4.14 2.47 -16.33
C LEU A 146 5.09 2.66 -17.52
N LEU A 147 6.03 3.60 -17.41
CA LEU A 147 7.04 3.90 -18.42
C LEU A 147 8.26 2.98 -18.34
N GLY A 148 8.35 2.10 -17.33
CA GLY A 148 9.48 1.21 -17.15
C GLY A 148 10.75 1.92 -16.68
N LEU A 149 10.62 3.05 -15.98
CA LEU A 149 11.76 3.87 -15.56
C LEU A 149 12.39 3.39 -14.24
N GLU A 150 11.69 2.54 -13.49
CA GLU A 150 12.20 1.94 -12.25
C GLU A 150 12.69 0.50 -12.49
N GLU A 151 13.72 0.06 -11.76
CA GLU A 151 14.31 -1.28 -11.90
C GLU A 151 13.32 -2.41 -11.55
N LYS A 152 12.33 -2.14 -10.69
CA LYS A 152 11.24 -3.05 -10.31
C LYS A 152 9.92 -2.75 -11.02
N SER A 153 10.00 -2.14 -12.20
CA SER A 153 8.81 -1.89 -13.01
C SER A 153 8.16 -3.22 -13.41
N GLY A 154 6.87 -3.39 -13.10
CA GLY A 154 6.12 -4.63 -13.36
C GLY A 154 5.57 -5.29 -12.10
N ASP A 155 6.35 -5.33 -11.02
CA ASP A 155 5.97 -5.95 -9.74
C ASP A 155 5.05 -5.04 -8.89
N TYR A 156 4.67 -3.90 -9.45
CA TYR A 156 3.83 -2.88 -8.83
C TYR A 156 2.48 -2.78 -9.52
N MET A 157 1.40 -3.05 -8.77
CA MET A 157 0.04 -2.89 -9.23
C MET A 157 -0.58 -1.64 -8.62
N HIS A 158 -1.07 -0.76 -9.47
CA HIS A 158 -1.64 0.53 -9.10
C HIS A 158 -2.74 0.92 -10.09
N ASP A 159 -3.51 1.95 -9.75
CA ASP A 159 -4.72 2.29 -10.50
C ASP A 159 -4.48 2.61 -11.99
N LEU A 160 -3.34 3.19 -12.39
CA LEU A 160 -3.10 3.48 -13.81
C LEU A 160 -2.83 2.19 -14.61
N LYS A 161 -2.15 1.20 -14.02
CA LYS A 161 -2.02 -0.15 -14.62
C LYS A 161 -3.37 -0.87 -14.67
N LEU A 162 -4.17 -0.73 -13.62
CA LEU A 162 -5.53 -1.29 -13.56
C LEU A 162 -6.45 -0.68 -14.63
N LEU A 163 -6.39 0.64 -14.85
CA LEU A 163 -7.09 1.31 -15.95
C LEU A 163 -6.67 0.74 -17.30
N LYS A 164 -5.35 0.66 -17.54
CA LYS A 164 -4.79 0.11 -18.78
C LYS A 164 -5.22 -1.34 -19.02
N SER A 165 -5.25 -2.19 -17.99
CA SER A 165 -5.70 -3.58 -18.12
C SER A 165 -7.19 -3.71 -18.44
N LEU A 166 -7.98 -2.70 -18.08
CA LEU A 166 -9.40 -2.58 -18.42
C LEU A 166 -9.66 -1.87 -19.76
N GLY A 167 -8.60 -1.48 -20.49
CA GLY A 167 -8.71 -0.71 -21.73
C GLY A 167 -9.25 0.70 -21.51
N MET A 168 -8.98 1.29 -20.34
CA MET A 168 -9.42 2.61 -19.93
C MET A 168 -8.23 3.54 -19.72
N GLU A 169 -8.50 4.84 -19.80
CA GLU A 169 -7.56 5.92 -19.50
C GLU A 169 -8.06 6.75 -18.32
N GLU A 170 -7.18 7.56 -17.72
CA GLU A 170 -7.58 8.46 -16.61
C GLU A 170 -8.72 9.42 -17.01
N THR A 171 -8.79 9.80 -18.28
CA THR A 171 -9.84 10.67 -18.83
C THR A 171 -11.23 10.04 -18.80
N ASP A 172 -11.31 8.72 -18.67
CA ASP A 172 -12.58 7.99 -18.60
C ASP A 172 -13.21 8.02 -17.20
N LEU A 173 -12.49 8.53 -16.19
CA LEU A 173 -12.97 8.62 -14.81
C LEU A 173 -13.89 9.82 -14.61
N PHE A 174 -14.90 9.65 -13.74
CA PHE A 174 -15.68 10.76 -13.21
C PHE A 174 -14.70 11.67 -12.42
N ASN A 175 -14.58 12.94 -12.83
CA ASN A 175 -13.62 13.94 -12.31
C ASN A 175 -12.22 13.98 -12.96
N HIS A 176 -12.15 14.02 -14.30
CA HIS A 176 -10.90 14.41 -14.98
C HIS A 176 -10.58 15.89 -14.69
N LEU A 177 -9.58 16.13 -13.84
CA LEU A 177 -8.98 17.45 -13.69
C LEU A 177 -7.79 17.54 -14.64
N ALA A 178 -7.68 18.66 -15.37
CA ALA A 178 -6.47 18.96 -16.11
C ALA A 178 -5.30 19.14 -15.12
N LEU A 179 -4.44 18.13 -15.05
CA LEU A 179 -3.25 18.17 -14.20
C LEU A 179 -2.21 19.10 -14.82
N SER A 180 -1.65 19.99 -14.01
CA SER A 180 -0.57 20.87 -14.42
C SER A 180 0.71 20.06 -14.55
N PRO A 181 1.39 20.04 -15.72
CA PRO A 181 2.61 19.27 -15.91
C PRO A 181 3.76 19.66 -14.98
N ALA A 182 3.76 20.89 -14.46
CA ALA A 182 4.78 21.41 -13.56
C ALA A 182 4.50 21.13 -12.07
N SER A 183 3.52 20.28 -11.76
CA SER A 183 3.08 19.97 -10.40
C SER A 183 3.11 18.47 -10.15
N THR A 184 3.36 18.10 -8.89
CA THR A 184 3.21 16.72 -8.43
C THR A 184 1.88 16.53 -7.70
N TYR A 185 1.41 15.29 -7.70
CA TYR A 185 0.05 14.95 -7.30
C TYR A 185 0.05 13.63 -6.54
N ARG A 186 -0.87 13.53 -5.58
CA ARG A 186 -1.13 12.31 -4.81
C ARG A 186 -2.60 11.93 -4.84
N GLU A 187 -2.87 10.64 -4.65
CA GLU A 187 -4.24 10.16 -4.53
C GLU A 187 -4.92 10.84 -3.34
N ALA A 188 -6.14 11.35 -3.56
CA ALA A 188 -6.95 12.00 -2.55
C ALA A 188 -8.17 11.15 -2.19
N GLU A 189 -9.10 10.99 -3.13
CA GLU A 189 -10.21 10.05 -3.02
C GLU A 189 -10.27 9.20 -4.28
N THR A 190 -10.51 7.91 -4.07
CA THR A 190 -10.74 6.97 -5.17
C THR A 190 -12.00 6.17 -4.90
N THR A 191 -12.85 6.02 -5.90
CA THR A 191 -14.00 5.12 -5.84
C THR A 191 -13.82 3.97 -6.81
N TYR A 192 -14.04 2.76 -6.30
CA TYR A 192 -13.96 1.52 -7.07
C TYR A 192 -15.33 0.85 -7.11
N LEU A 193 -15.73 0.40 -8.29
CA LEU A 193 -16.74 -0.64 -8.43
C LEU A 193 -16.07 -2.00 -8.32
N PHE A 194 -16.69 -2.93 -7.60
CA PHE A 194 -16.21 -4.32 -7.55
C PHE A 194 -17.32 -5.32 -7.82
N ASP A 195 -16.92 -6.44 -8.42
CA ASP A 195 -17.74 -7.63 -8.65
C ASP A 195 -16.88 -8.87 -8.42
N ARG A 196 -16.97 -9.45 -7.22
CA ARG A 196 -16.18 -10.60 -6.77
C ARG A 196 -16.44 -11.83 -7.63
N ASN A 197 -17.67 -12.01 -8.12
CA ASN A 197 -18.04 -13.14 -8.97
C ASN A 197 -17.33 -13.09 -10.34
N LYS A 198 -16.86 -11.91 -10.75
CA LYS A 198 -16.09 -11.71 -11.99
C LYS A 198 -14.60 -11.46 -11.73
N GLY A 199 -14.18 -11.36 -10.46
CA GLY A 199 -12.83 -10.93 -10.10
C GLY A 199 -12.49 -9.52 -10.56
N ILE A 200 -13.50 -8.63 -10.69
CA ILE A 200 -13.31 -7.28 -11.22
C ILE A 200 -13.26 -6.28 -10.07
N ILE A 201 -12.24 -5.42 -10.11
CA ILE A 201 -12.20 -4.13 -9.42
C ILE A 201 -11.92 -3.05 -10.46
N LYS A 202 -12.72 -1.99 -10.48
CA LYS A 202 -12.65 -0.95 -11.49
C LYS A 202 -12.71 0.43 -10.83
N PRO A 203 -11.66 1.27 -10.95
CA PRO A 203 -11.78 2.67 -10.56
C PRO A 203 -12.82 3.35 -11.45
N VAL A 204 -13.72 4.12 -10.85
CA VAL A 204 -14.75 4.91 -11.54
C VAL A 204 -14.64 6.40 -11.25
N PHE A 205 -14.05 6.76 -10.12
CA PHE A 205 -13.73 8.13 -9.75
C PHE A 205 -12.33 8.15 -9.16
N LYS A 206 -11.54 9.16 -9.54
CA LYS A 206 -10.26 9.44 -8.90
C LYS A 206 -10.04 10.92 -8.82
N ARG A 207 -9.68 11.41 -7.63
CA ARG A 207 -9.22 12.78 -7.45
C ARG A 207 -7.75 12.79 -7.07
N TRP A 208 -7.02 13.64 -7.77
CA TRP A 208 -5.62 13.95 -7.50
C TRP A 208 -5.54 15.25 -6.70
N ALA A 209 -4.90 15.22 -5.54
CA ALA A 209 -4.55 16.41 -4.79
C ALA A 209 -3.14 16.87 -5.16
N ARG A 210 -2.97 18.16 -5.43
CA ARG A 210 -1.65 18.75 -5.70
C ARG A 210 -0.80 18.71 -4.43
N GLU A 211 0.42 18.20 -4.53
CA GLU A 211 1.38 18.27 -3.44
C GLU A 211 1.93 19.71 -3.35
N ARG A 212 1.68 20.37 -2.22
CA ARG A 212 2.19 21.74 -1.95
C ARG A 212 3.37 21.74 -0.97
N SER A 213 3.71 20.59 -0.42
CA SER A 213 4.86 20.34 0.45
C SER A 213 5.38 18.91 0.24
N PRO A 214 6.63 18.63 0.65
CA PRO A 214 7.14 17.25 0.69
C PRO A 214 6.26 16.34 1.56
N SER A 215 6.23 15.04 1.24
CA SER A 215 5.44 14.02 1.93
C SER A 215 6.00 13.60 3.31
N GLU A 216 7.20 14.06 3.66
CA GLU A 216 7.95 13.68 4.87
C GLU A 216 8.07 14.87 5.85
N LEU A 217 6.95 15.47 6.23
CA LEU A 217 6.94 16.42 7.35
C LEU A 217 7.00 15.66 8.68
N TYR A 218 7.64 16.27 9.70
CA TYR A 218 7.88 15.68 11.04
C TYR A 218 6.61 15.16 11.74
N ASN A 219 5.43 15.61 11.31
CA ASN A 219 4.12 15.21 11.82
C ASN A 219 3.32 14.32 10.86
N HIS A 220 3.96 13.63 9.90
CA HIS A 220 3.28 12.92 8.80
C HIS A 220 2.33 13.86 8.03
N GLY A 221 2.77 15.11 7.83
CA GLY A 221 1.93 16.27 7.58
C GLY A 221 0.93 16.16 6.43
N PHE A 222 -0.30 15.78 6.78
CA PHE A 222 -1.52 15.93 5.99
C PHE A 222 -1.92 17.41 5.77
N GLU A 223 -1.20 18.35 6.39
CA GLU A 223 -1.51 19.77 6.47
C GLU A 223 -1.78 20.43 5.11
N ASN A 224 -1.10 19.98 4.07
CA ASN A 224 -1.14 20.60 2.75
C ASN A 224 -1.84 19.78 1.67
N ILE A 225 -2.51 18.68 2.06
CA ILE A 225 -3.32 17.89 1.14
C ILE A 225 -4.75 18.40 1.21
N ASP A 226 -5.26 18.82 0.06
CA ASP A 226 -6.65 19.19 -0.14
C ASP A 226 -7.47 17.91 -0.36
N SER A 227 -7.72 17.14 0.70
CA SER A 227 -8.58 15.95 0.70
C SER A 227 -9.45 15.81 1.93
N ILE A 228 -10.58 15.10 1.78
CA ILE A 228 -11.50 14.79 2.88
C ILE A 228 -10.77 13.92 3.90
N GLY A 229 -10.04 12.91 3.42
CA GLY A 229 -9.23 12.05 4.29
C GLY A 229 -8.16 12.84 5.03
N ALA A 230 -7.44 13.76 4.36
CA ALA A 230 -6.46 14.62 5.02
C ALA A 230 -7.10 15.54 6.06
N ALA A 231 -8.30 16.08 5.79
CA ALA A 231 -9.06 16.86 6.77
C ALA A 231 -9.37 16.03 8.02
N TYR A 232 -9.83 14.80 7.84
CA TYR A 232 -10.09 13.89 8.95
C TYR A 232 -8.81 13.53 9.72
N SER A 233 -7.73 13.17 9.02
CA SER A 233 -6.45 12.81 9.62
C SER A 233 -5.90 13.94 10.49
N ARG A 234 -5.95 15.19 10.02
CA ARG A 234 -5.57 16.39 10.79
C ARG A 234 -6.35 16.53 12.09
N VAL A 235 -7.66 16.30 12.06
CA VAL A 235 -8.50 16.35 13.26
C VAL A 235 -8.18 15.21 14.23
N SER A 236 -7.87 14.02 13.71
CA SER A 236 -7.59 12.84 14.53
C SER A 236 -6.18 12.81 15.14
N SER A 237 -5.24 13.59 14.60
CA SER A 237 -3.86 13.68 15.06
C SER A 237 -3.63 14.66 16.22
N HIS A 238 -4.66 15.44 16.60
CA HIS A 238 -4.66 16.39 17.71
C HIS A 238 -5.48 15.88 18.89
#